data_AF-A0A554JKR7-F1
#
_entry.id   AF-A0A554JKR7-F1
#
_cell.length_a   1.000
_cell.length_b   1.000
_cell.length_c   1.000
_cell.angle_alpha   90.00
_cell.angle_beta   90.00
_cell.angle_gamma   90.00
#
_symmetry.space_group_name_H-M   'P 1'
#
loop_
_entity.id
_entity.type
_entity.pdbx_description
1 polymer ?
#
loop_
_entity_poly.entity_id
_entity_poly.type
_entity_poly.pdbx_seq_one_letter_code
_entity_poly.pdbx_strand_id
1 'polypeptide(L)' 'LIHVFQNFTHPIYPQIHGEFKPKMAIIDLLCNCGPESEQYVKQDVPHSV' A
#
# COMPACT_ATOMS: atom_id res chain seq x y z
N LEU A 1 -16.34 -24.98 7.13
CA LEU A 1 -15.88 -23.60 7.40
C LEU A 1 -15.39 -23.03 6.09
N ILE A 2 -15.99 -21.94 5.60
CA ILE A 2 -15.56 -21.27 4.36
C ILE A 2 -14.61 -20.14 4.77
N HIS A 3 -13.39 -20.15 4.26
CA HIS A 3 -12.43 -19.06 4.47
C HIS A 3 -12.59 -18.05 3.33
N VAL A 4 -12.85 -16.79 3.68
CA VAL A 4 -12.89 -15.68 2.72
C VAL A 4 -11.60 -14.89 2.87
N PHE A 5 -10.82 -14.84 1.81
CA PHE A 5 -9.60 -14.02 1.74
C PHE A 5 -9.93 -12.71 1.03
N GLN A 6 -9.51 -11.60 1.62
CA GLN A 6 -9.59 -10.31 0.95
C GLN A 6 -8.55 -10.27 -0.17
N ASN A 7 -9.00 -9.98 -1.39
CA ASN A 7 -8.09 -9.74 -2.52
C ASN A 7 -7.51 -8.33 -2.43
N PHE A 8 -6.55 -8.13 -1.52
CA PHE A 8 -5.93 -6.84 -1.28
C PHE A 8 -4.70 -6.62 -2.17
N THR A 9 -4.78 -5.61 -3.04
CA THR A 9 -3.64 -5.15 -3.84
C THR A 9 -2.85 -4.11 -3.03
N HIS A 10 -1.56 -4.34 -2.81
CA HIS A 10 -0.73 -3.37 -2.10
C HIS A 10 -0.48 -2.16 -3.00
N PRO A 11 -0.68 -0.92 -2.50
CA PRO A 11 -0.42 0.27 -3.28
C PRO A 11 1.08 0.49 -3.48
N ILE A 12 1.42 1.21 -4.55
CA ILE A 12 2.78 1.70 -4.81
C ILE A 12 2.85 3.15 -4.31
N TYR A 13 3.86 3.47 -3.50
CA TYR A 13 4.04 4.79 -2.91
C TYR A 13 5.51 5.19 -2.85
N PRO A 14 5.83 6.49 -2.77
CA PRO A 14 7.21 6.97 -2.67
C PRO A 14 7.91 6.42 -1.43
N GLN A 15 9.16 6.01 -1.59
CA GLN A 15 10.02 5.59 -0.49
C GLN A 15 11.02 6.71 -0.20
N ILE A 16 11.12 7.13 1.07
CA ILE A 16 12.04 8.20 1.49
C ILE A 16 13.48 7.70 1.65
N HIS A 17 13.67 6.38 1.64
CA HIS A 17 14.96 5.70 1.73
C HIS A 17 15.13 4.73 0.55
N GLY A 18 16.37 4.42 0.19
CA GLY A 18 16.71 3.56 -0.94
C GLY A 18 16.09 2.15 -0.87
N GLU A 19 16.15 1.44 -2.00
CA GLU A 19 15.42 0.21 -2.35
C GLU A 19 15.01 -0.72 -1.18
N PHE A 20 13.72 -0.71 -0.82
CA PHE A 20 13.02 -1.92 -0.39
C PHE A 20 11.55 -1.92 -0.87
N LYS A 21 11.04 -3.14 -1.07
CA LYS A 21 9.82 -3.58 -1.77
C LYS A 21 9.31 -4.88 -1.09
N PRO A 22 8.41 -5.65 -1.71
CA PRO A 22 6.97 -5.48 -1.79
C PRO A 22 6.23 -6.02 -0.55
N LYS A 23 4.92 -5.71 -0.44
CA LYS A 23 3.99 -6.14 0.65
C LYS A 23 4.37 -5.68 2.06
N MET A 24 4.88 -4.45 2.17
CA MET A 24 5.19 -3.88 3.46
C MET A 24 3.92 -3.58 4.28
N ALA A 25 4.06 -3.66 5.60
CA ALA A 25 2.98 -3.35 6.53
C ALA A 25 2.51 -1.90 6.37
N ILE A 26 1.27 -1.62 6.80
CA ILE A 26 0.69 -0.27 6.78
C ILE A 26 1.57 0.79 7.46
N ILE A 27 2.38 0.38 8.43
CA ILE A 27 3.34 1.24 9.13
C ILE A 27 4.36 1.85 8.16
N ASP A 28 4.80 1.11 7.15
CA ASP A 28 5.76 1.60 6.17
C ASP A 28 5.19 2.77 5.35
N LEU A 29 3.95 2.61 4.88
CA LEU A 29 3.22 3.68 4.18
C LEU A 29 3.05 4.93 5.07
N LEU A 30 2.69 4.74 6.34
CA LEU A 30 2.52 5.85 7.28
C LEU A 30 3.84 6.58 7.54
N CYS A 31 4.95 5.85 7.66
CA CYS A 31 6.26 6.45 7.89
C CYS A 31 6.82 7.16 6.64
N ASN A 32 6.54 6.63 5.44
CA ASN A 32 6.97 7.24 4.19
C ASN A 32 6.12 8.44 3.75
N CYS A 33 4.79 8.40 3.96
CA CYS A 33 3.86 9.38 3.40
C CYS A 33 3.10 10.21 4.46
N GLY A 34 3.14 9.85 5.74
CA GLY A 34 2.48 10.60 6.81
C GLY A 34 0.97 10.77 6.56
N PRO A 35 0.39 11.97 6.76
CA PRO A 35 -1.03 12.23 6.51
C PRO A 35 -1.48 11.95 5.08
N GLU A 36 -0.57 12.02 4.11
CA GLU A 36 -0.85 11.75 2.69
C GLU A 36 -0.99 10.26 2.38
N SER A 37 -0.68 9.38 3.33
CA SER A 37 -0.84 7.92 3.20
C SER A 37 -2.25 7.48 2.77
N GLU A 38 -3.26 8.26 3.14
CA GLU A 38 -4.67 7.94 2.91
C GLU A 38 -5.00 7.79 1.41
N GLN A 39 -4.36 8.58 0.54
CA GLN A 39 -4.62 8.52 -0.91
C GLN A 39 -4.24 7.17 -1.52
N TYR A 40 -3.27 6.47 -0.93
CA TYR A 40 -2.76 5.20 -1.42
C TYR A 40 -3.61 4.01 -0.96
N VAL A 41 -4.29 4.11 0.18
CA VAL A 41 -5.17 3.04 0.70
C VAL A 41 -6.58 3.17 0.13
N LYS A 42 -7.05 4.39 -0.15
CA LYS A 42 -8.39 4.65 -0.68
C LYS A 42 -8.53 4.36 -2.17
N GLN A 43 -7.43 4.19 -2.90
CA GLN A 43 -7.47 3.89 -4.32
C GLN A 43 -7.65 2.39 -4.55
N ASP A 44 -8.89 1.98 -4.74
CA ASP A 44 -9.27 0.69 -5.33
C ASP A 44 -9.19 0.73 -6.88
N VAL A 45 -8.51 1.74 -7.44
CA VAL A 45 -8.42 1.95 -8.89
C VAL A 45 -7.17 1.26 -9.41
N PRO A 46 -7.29 0.31 -10.35
CA PRO A 46 -6.13 -0.30 -11.00
C PRO A 46 -5.25 0.82 -11.53
N HIS A 47 -4.02 0.93 -11.04
CA HIS A 47 -3.03 1.79 -11.67
C HIS A 47 -2.73 1.16 -13.01
N SER A 48 -3.35 1.71 -14.06
CA SER A 48 -3.10 1.34 -15.45
C SER A 48 -1.60 1.36 -15.69
N VAL A 49 -1.08 0.18 -16.03
CA VAL A 49 0.29 -0.02 -16.51
C VAL A 49 0.46 0.67 -17.86
#